data_AF-A0A3B9AAV1-F1
#
_entry.id   AF-A0A3B9AAV1-F1
#
_cell.length_a   1.000
_cell.length_b   1.000
_cell.length_c   1.000
_cell.angle_alpha   90.00
_cell.angle_beta   90.00
_cell.angle_gamma   90.00
#
_symmetry.space_group_name_H-M   'P 1'
#
loop_
_entity.id
_entity.type
_entity.pdbx_description
1 polymer ?
#
loop_
_entity_poly.entity_id
_entity_poly.type
_entity_poly.pdbx_seq_one_letter_code
_entity_poly.pdbx_strand_id
1 'polypeptide(L)' 'FATDEVGVNVISSGVGGLNESDIDLAITAGAVVIGFNVRADTAARRRAENEGVEIRYYSII' A
#
# COMPACT_ATOMS: atom_id res chain seq x y z
N PHE A 1 -1.53 19.78 2.01
CA PHE A 1 -2.56 19.95 0.97
C PHE A 1 -3.74 19.06 1.34
N ALA A 2 -4.78 19.63 1.93
CA ALA A 2 -6.04 18.96 2.20
C ALA A 2 -7.13 20.01 1.98
N THR A 3 -7.96 19.82 0.97
CA THR A 3 -9.23 20.54 0.77
C THR A 3 -10.32 19.76 1.50
N ASP A 4 -11.32 20.44 2.06
CA ASP A 4 -12.43 19.85 2.86
C ASP A 4 -13.17 18.69 2.16
N GLU A 5 -13.02 18.58 0.84
CA GLU A 5 -13.65 17.56 -0.01
C GLU A 5 -12.81 16.28 -0.20
N VAL A 6 -11.48 16.34 -0.02
CA VAL A 6 -10.57 15.20 -0.24
C VAL A 6 -9.52 15.14 0.87
N GLY A 7 -9.71 14.19 1.79
CA GLY A 7 -8.77 13.88 2.87
C GLY A 7 -7.92 12.64 2.54
N VAL A 8 -6.62 12.73 2.78
CA VAL A 8 -5.73 11.57 2.75
C VAL A 8 -5.72 10.96 4.15
N ASN A 9 -6.11 9.69 4.26
CA ASN A 9 -6.04 8.95 5.53
C ASN A 9 -5.06 7.78 5.41
N VAL A 10 -4.14 7.66 6.36
CA VAL A 10 -3.18 6.56 6.41
C VAL A 10 -3.79 5.45 7.26
N ILE A 11 -4.20 4.38 6.61
CA ILE A 11 -4.91 3.26 7.25
C ILE A 11 -3.94 2.38 8.06
N SER A 12 -2.74 2.18 7.53
CA SER A 12 -1.68 1.42 8.17
C SER A 12 -0.33 2.05 7.84
N SER A 13 0.52 2.18 8.86
CA SER A 13 1.90 2.63 8.71
C SER A 13 2.80 1.62 9.41
N GLY A 14 3.59 0.91 8.62
CA GLY A 14 4.57 -0.06 9.10
C GLY A 14 5.98 0.30 8.62
N VAL A 15 6.99 -0.17 9.34
CA VAL A 15 8.39 -0.07 8.94
C VAL A 15 8.86 -1.49 8.61
N GLY A 16 9.19 -1.76 7.35
CA GLY A 16 9.65 -3.09 6.93
C GLY A 16 9.19 -3.52 5.54
N GLY A 17 9.41 -4.79 5.22
CA GLY A 17 8.95 -5.40 3.96
C GLY A 17 7.42 -5.46 3.89
N LEU A 18 6.90 -5.41 2.66
CA LEU A 18 5.46 -5.48 2.43
C LEU A 18 4.99 -6.93 2.47
N ASN A 19 4.08 -7.24 3.39
CA ASN A 19 3.55 -8.59 3.57
C ASN A 19 2.14 -8.74 2.96
N GLU A 20 1.63 -9.96 3.01
CA GLU A 20 0.32 -10.30 2.46
C GLU A 20 -0.84 -9.68 3.24
N SER A 21 -0.72 -9.56 4.57
CA SER A 21 -1.73 -8.94 5.42
C SER A 21 -1.91 -7.44 5.14
N ASP A 22 -0.84 -6.73 4.80
CA ASP A 22 -0.89 -5.31 4.40
C ASP A 22 -1.62 -5.15 3.05
N ILE A 23 -1.40 -6.08 2.11
CA ILE A 23 -2.13 -6.12 0.84
C ILE A 23 -3.61 -6.41 1.08
N ASP A 24 -3.95 -7.38 1.94
CA ASP A 24 -5.33 -7.74 2.26
C ASP A 24 -6.12 -6.59 2.88
N LEU A 25 -5.45 -5.86 3.76
CA LEU A 25 -6.02 -4.68 4.36
C LEU A 25 -6.28 -3.61 3.30
N ALA A 26 -5.34 -3.40 2.38
CA ALA A 26 -5.50 -2.45 1.28
C ALA A 26 -6.65 -2.84 0.33
N ILE A 27 -6.81 -4.14 0.02
CA ILE A 27 -7.91 -4.66 -0.79
C ILE A 27 -9.25 -4.37 -0.10
N THR A 28 -9.36 -4.76 1.16
CA THR A 28 -10.61 -4.62 1.93
C THR A 28 -11.00 -3.15 2.09
N ALA A 29 -10.01 -2.28 2.25
CA ALA A 29 -10.22 -0.84 2.38
C ALA A 29 -10.37 -0.10 1.04
N GLY A 30 -10.11 -0.75 -0.10
CA GLY A 30 -10.01 -0.09 -1.40
C GLY A 30 -8.93 0.98 -1.45
N ALA A 31 -7.83 0.77 -0.72
CA ALA A 31 -6.76 1.73 -0.55
C ALA A 31 -5.55 1.42 -1.45
N VAL A 32 -4.77 2.46 -1.76
CA VAL A 32 -3.53 2.34 -2.55
C VAL A 32 -2.35 2.12 -1.60
N VAL A 33 -1.45 1.22 -1.99
CA VAL A 33 -0.26 0.89 -1.19
C VAL A 33 0.93 1.72 -1.66
N ILE A 34 1.54 2.45 -0.73
CA ILE A 34 2.71 3.29 -1.00
C ILE A 34 3.88 2.79 -0.16
N GLY A 35 4.95 2.38 -0.82
CA GLY A 35 6.16 1.85 -0.19
C GLY A 35 7.36 2.76 -0.39
N PHE A 36 7.98 3.22 0.70
CA PHE A 36 9.21 4.03 0.65
C PHE A 36 10.44 3.19 1.00
N ASN A 37 11.33 2.97 0.04
CA ASN A 37 12.52 2.11 0.22
C ASN A 37 12.20 0.66 0.69
N VAL A 38 10.98 0.19 0.47
CA VAL A 38 10.55 -1.17 0.86
C VAL A 38 10.48 -2.11 -0.33
N ARG A 39 10.50 -3.41 -0.04
CA ARG A 39 10.29 -4.47 -1.03
C ARG A 39 9.13 -5.35 -0.57
N ALA A 40 8.24 -5.67 -1.49
CA ALA A 40 7.17 -6.63 -1.23
C ALA A 40 7.68 -8.07 -1.36
N ASP A 41 7.19 -8.93 -0.48
CA ASP A 41 7.42 -10.37 -0.60
C ASP A 41 6.71 -10.93 -1.84
N THR A 42 7.21 -12.06 -2.34
CA THR A 42 6.67 -12.70 -3.55
C THR A 42 5.18 -13.05 -3.41
N ALA A 43 4.74 -13.46 -2.21
CA ALA A 43 3.34 -13.73 -1.91
C ALA A 43 2.48 -12.46 -1.99
N ALA A 44 2.95 -11.36 -1.37
CA ALA A 44 2.28 -10.07 -1.39
C ALA A 44 2.17 -9.50 -2.81
N ARG A 45 3.24 -9.57 -3.61
CA ARG A 45 3.21 -9.12 -5.01
C ARG A 45 2.19 -9.90 -5.85
N ARG A 46 2.15 -11.23 -5.71
CA ARG A 46 1.19 -12.07 -6.45
C ARG A 46 -0.25 -11.75 -6.06
N ARG A 47 -0.53 -11.56 -4.76
CA ARG A 47 -1.84 -11.12 -4.30
C ARG A 47 -2.24 -9.77 -4.86
N ALA A 48 -1.32 -8.80 -4.82
CA ALA A 48 -1.57 -7.48 -5.35
C ALA A 48 -1.89 -7.51 -6.85
N GLU A 49 -1.18 -8.34 -7.64
CA GLU A 49 -1.49 -8.54 -9.07
C GLU A 49 -2.85 -9.22 -9.30
N ASN A 50 -3.19 -10.24 -8.51
CA ASN A 50 -4.46 -10.96 -8.64
C ASN A 50 -5.67 -10.09 -8.30
N GLU A 51 -5.54 -9.25 -7.28
CA GLU A 51 -6.61 -8.41 -6.74
C GLU A 51 -6.61 -6.99 -7.36
N GLY A 52 -5.63 -6.69 -8.22
CA GLY A 52 -5.52 -5.40 -8.90
C GLY A 52 -5.11 -4.25 -7.97
N VAL A 53 -4.41 -4.54 -6.88
CA VAL A 53 -3.93 -3.52 -5.93
C VAL A 53 -2.73 -2.79 -6.52
N GLU A 54 -2.83 -1.47 -6.62
CA GLU A 54 -1.73 -0.65 -7.09
C GLU A 54 -0.70 -0.43 -5.97
N ILE A 55 0.52 -0.93 -6.18
CA ILE A 55 1.67 -0.69 -5.29
C ILE A 55 2.60 0.31 -5.95
N ARG A 56 2.81 1.45 -5.30
CA ARG A 56 3.77 2.47 -5.76
C ARG A 56 4.99 2.48 -4.87
N TYR A 57 6.15 2.28 -5.49
CA TYR A 57 7.44 2.35 -4.81
C TYR A 57 8.05 3.74 -5.01
N TYR A 58 8.33 4.41 -3.91
CA TYR A 58 9.06 5.67 -3.91
C TYR A 58 10.39 5.49 -3.18
N SER A 59 11.41 6.23 -3.62
CA SER A 59 12.74 6.23 -2.98
C SER A 59 13.15 7.61 -2.46
N ILE A 60 12.32 8.63 -2.68
CA ILE A 60 12.57 10.03 -2.32
C ILE A 60 11.23 10.65 -1.89
N ILE A 61 11.26 11.50 -0.87
CA ILE A 61 10.10 12.21 -0.29
C ILE A 61 10.13 13.67 -0.78
#